data_AF-A0A8C7YA45-F1
#
_entry.id   AF-A0A8C7YA45-F1
#
_cell.length_a   1.000
_cell.length_b   1.000
_cell.length_c   1.000
_cell.angle_alpha   90.00
_cell.angle_beta   90.00
_cell.angle_gamma   90.00
#
_symmetry.space_group_name_H-M   'P 1'
#
loop_
_entity.id
_entity.type
_entity.pdbx_description
1 polymer ?
#
loop_
_entity_poly.entity_id
_entity_poly.type
_entity_poly.pdbx_seq_one_letter_code
_entity_poly.pdbx_strand_id
1 'polypeptide(L)'
;MFRQARTTLQKLRSFTGQQKTWRLKSTSVREKVLQLQLGQKIHGFTVREVVEVPDLFLTAVKLSHDQTGAQYLHAARDDSNNLFSVQFRTTPMDSTGVPHILEHTVLCGSQKYPCRDPFFKMLNRSLSTFMNAFTGTEPSPPSSVVVFFSLA
;
A
#
# COMPACT_ATOMS: atom_id res chain seq x y z
N MET A 1 63.60 -22.02 -54.51
CA MET A 1 62.33 -22.65 -54.08
C MET A 1 62.19 -22.37 -52.59
N PHE A 2 61.26 -21.59 -52.01
CA PHE A 2 59.92 -21.14 -52.36
C PHE A 2 59.66 -19.74 -51.75
N ARG A 3 58.85 -18.93 -52.44
CA ARG A 3 58.30 -17.65 -51.99
C ARG A 3 56.95 -17.88 -51.26
N GLN A 4 56.66 -16.99 -50.31
CA GLN A 4 55.35 -16.42 -49.92
C GLN A 4 54.14 -17.35 -49.66
N ALA A 5 53.48 -17.18 -48.50
CA ALA A 5 52.16 -16.54 -48.36
C ALA A 5 51.25 -17.13 -47.25
N ARG A 6 50.56 -16.21 -46.57
CA ARG A 6 49.18 -16.30 -46.02
C ARG A 6 48.95 -17.13 -44.75
N THR A 7 48.79 -16.50 -43.58
CA THR A 7 47.50 -16.03 -42.98
C THR A 7 46.44 -17.13 -42.85
N THR A 8 46.35 -17.75 -41.66
CA THR A 8 45.18 -18.44 -41.05
C THR A 8 45.69 -19.02 -39.73
N LEU A 9 45.13 -18.87 -38.52
CA LEU A 9 43.78 -18.58 -38.09
C LEU A 9 43.81 -17.74 -36.80
N GLN A 10 43.30 -16.52 -36.87
CA GLN A 10 42.58 -15.92 -35.74
C GLN A 10 41.31 -16.74 -35.53
N LYS A 11 41.27 -17.57 -34.47
CA LYS A 11 39.99 -18.16 -34.01
C LYS A 11 40.01 -18.53 -32.53
N LEU A 12 40.48 -17.62 -31.68
CA LEU A 12 40.00 -17.60 -30.30
C LEU A 12 38.69 -16.82 -30.30
N ARG A 13 37.63 -17.61 -30.42
CA ARG A 13 36.22 -17.21 -30.36
C ARG A 13 36.02 -16.23 -29.23
N SER A 14 35.39 -15.11 -29.53
CA SER A 14 34.79 -14.28 -28.50
C SER A 14 33.77 -15.17 -27.78
N PHE A 15 34.09 -15.54 -26.54
CA PHE A 15 33.08 -15.98 -25.60
C PHE A 15 32.33 -14.70 -25.21
N THR A 16 31.40 -14.30 -26.07
CA THR A 16 30.31 -13.43 -25.67
C THR A 16 29.47 -14.26 -24.71
N GLY A 17 29.85 -14.20 -23.42
CA GLY A 17 28.99 -14.62 -22.35
C GLY A 17 27.72 -13.79 -22.46
N GLN A 18 26.70 -14.35 -23.12
CA GLN A 18 25.33 -13.91 -22.92
C GLN A 18 25.04 -14.10 -21.43
N GLN A 19 25.28 -13.05 -20.65
CA GLN A 19 24.67 -12.93 -19.34
C GLN A 19 23.16 -12.91 -19.60
N LYS A 20 22.54 -14.09 -19.51
CA LYS A 20 21.10 -14.22 -19.37
C LYS A 20 20.76 -13.58 -18.03
N THR A 21 20.45 -12.29 -18.07
CA THR A 21 19.92 -11.58 -16.92
C THR A 21 18.57 -12.22 -16.61
N TRP A 22 18.51 -13.02 -15.55
CA TRP A 22 17.28 -13.59 -15.01
C TRP A 22 16.41 -12.52 -14.34
N ARG A 23 16.29 -11.34 -14.97
CA ARG A 23 15.43 -10.27 -14.49
C ARG A 23 13.99 -10.69 -14.80
N LEU A 24 13.40 -11.44 -13.88
CA LEU A 24 11.95 -11.64 -13.81
C LEU A 24 11.32 -10.25 -13.96
N LYS A 25 10.66 -10.01 -15.09
CA LYS A 25 9.83 -8.82 -15.28
C LYS A 25 8.65 -8.97 -14.32
N SER A 26 8.81 -8.52 -13.09
CA SER A 26 7.68 -8.36 -12.19
C SER A 26 6.77 -7.32 -12.81
N THR A 27 5.56 -7.72 -13.19
CA THR A 27 4.47 -6.80 -13.59
C THR A 27 4.30 -5.75 -12.49
N SER A 28 4.26 -4.48 -12.87
CA SER A 28 4.08 -3.38 -11.91
C SER A 28 2.75 -3.53 -11.18
N VAL A 29 2.67 -3.07 -9.93
CA VAL A 29 1.41 -3.10 -9.15
C VAL A 29 0.32 -2.32 -9.88
N ARG A 30 0.70 -1.22 -10.54
CA ARG A 30 -0.18 -0.40 -11.39
C ARG A 30 -0.81 -1.20 -12.53
N GLU A 31 0.00 -1.93 -13.30
CA GLU A 31 -0.48 -2.77 -14.40
C GLU A 31 -1.48 -3.83 -13.95
N LYS A 32 -1.26 -4.43 -12.77
CA LYS A 32 -2.20 -5.42 -12.20
C LYS A 32 -3.53 -4.78 -11.82
N VAL A 33 -3.48 -3.58 -11.25
CA VAL A 33 -4.67 -2.88 -10.74
C VAL A 33 -5.51 -2.29 -11.87
N LEU A 34 -4.89 -1.92 -12.99
CA LEU A 34 -5.60 -1.51 -14.22
C LEU A 34 -6.42 -2.63 -14.86
N GLN A 35 -6.16 -3.89 -14.52
CA GLN A 35 -6.95 -5.03 -15.02
C GLN A 35 -8.28 -5.21 -14.28
N LEU A 36 -8.50 -4.47 -13.18
CA LEU A 36 -9.75 -4.54 -12.43
C LEU A 36 -10.90 -3.96 -13.24
N GLN A 37 -12.02 -4.67 -13.27
CA GLN A 37 -13.21 -4.24 -13.97
C GLN A 37 -14.22 -3.59 -13.02
N LEU A 38 -14.94 -2.58 -13.54
CA LEU A 38 -16.06 -1.97 -12.81
C LEU A 38 -17.12 -3.03 -12.50
N GLY A 39 -17.61 -3.06 -11.27
CA GLY A 39 -18.57 -4.07 -10.81
C GLY A 39 -17.95 -5.41 -10.40
N GLN A 40 -16.64 -5.59 -10.56
CA GLN A 40 -15.95 -6.79 -10.07
C GLN A 40 -16.08 -6.90 -8.56
N LYS A 41 -16.41 -8.11 -8.09
CA LYS A 41 -16.54 -8.42 -6.66
C LYS A 41 -15.28 -9.08 -6.12
N ILE A 42 -14.75 -8.55 -5.03
CA ILE A 42 -13.51 -9.00 -4.37
C ILE A 42 -13.77 -9.04 -2.87
N HIS A 43 -13.81 -10.22 -2.27
CA HIS A 43 -13.97 -10.41 -0.81
C HIS A 43 -15.10 -9.57 -0.17
N GLY A 44 -16.25 -9.43 -0.85
CA GLY A 44 -17.39 -8.64 -0.36
C GLY A 44 -17.36 -7.15 -0.72
N PHE A 45 -16.33 -6.70 -1.44
CA PHE A 45 -16.24 -5.35 -2.00
C PHE A 45 -16.55 -5.37 -3.49
N THR A 46 -17.23 -4.33 -3.97
CA THR A 46 -17.47 -4.08 -5.39
C THR A 46 -16.61 -2.92 -5.88
N VAL A 47 -15.87 -3.12 -6.97
CA VAL A 47 -15.10 -2.06 -7.63
C VAL A 47 -16.05 -1.02 -8.23
N ARG A 48 -15.90 0.23 -7.81
CA ARG A 48 -16.73 1.36 -8.25
C ARG A 48 -16.03 2.21 -9.29
N GLU A 49 -14.73 2.39 -9.15
CA GLU A 49 -13.96 3.28 -10.01
C GLU A 49 -12.49 2.86 -10.02
N VAL A 50 -11.84 3.00 -11.18
CA VAL A 50 -10.39 2.85 -11.36
C VAL A 50 -9.91 4.08 -12.11
N VAL A 51 -9.03 4.86 -11.48
CA VAL A 51 -8.52 6.12 -12.04
C VAL A 51 -7.01 6.09 -12.02
N GLU A 52 -6.40 6.33 -13.17
CA GLU A 52 -4.96 6.54 -13.24
C GLU A 52 -4.60 8.00 -12.92
N VAL A 53 -3.60 8.20 -12.05
CA VAL A 53 -3.08 9.52 -11.69
C VAL A 53 -1.59 9.54 -12.02
N PRO A 54 -1.22 9.88 -13.28
CA PRO A 54 0.16 9.78 -13.75
C PRO A 54 1.10 10.73 -13.00
N ASP A 55 0.63 11.92 -12.62
CA ASP A 55 1.43 12.93 -11.90
C ASP A 55 1.94 12.45 -10.54
N LEU A 56 1.20 11.53 -9.90
CA LEU A 56 1.55 10.92 -8.62
C LEU A 56 2.09 9.50 -8.76
N PHE A 57 2.26 9.02 -10.01
CA PHE A 57 2.69 7.66 -10.34
C PHE A 57 1.86 6.57 -9.66
N LEU A 58 0.54 6.76 -9.55
CA LEU A 58 -0.36 5.84 -8.87
C LEU A 58 -1.63 5.56 -9.67
N THR A 59 -2.29 4.47 -9.33
CA THR A 59 -3.64 4.14 -9.78
C THR A 59 -4.56 4.04 -8.58
N ALA A 60 -5.59 4.90 -8.52
CA ALA A 60 -6.58 4.92 -7.45
C ALA A 60 -7.74 3.98 -7.80
N VAL A 61 -8.08 3.08 -6.88
CA VAL A 61 -9.26 2.20 -6.99
C VAL A 61 -10.21 2.52 -5.86
N LYS A 62 -11.44 2.88 -6.21
CA LYS A 62 -12.53 3.03 -5.24
C LYS A 62 -13.33 1.75 -5.20
N LEU A 63 -13.50 1.21 -4.01
CA LEU A 63 -14.35 0.06 -3.75
C LEU A 63 -15.38 0.41 -2.68
N SER A 64 -16.49 -0.32 -2.68
CA SER A 64 -17.53 -0.21 -1.65
C SER A 64 -17.88 -1.59 -1.14
N HIS A 65 -17.93 -1.76 0.18
CA HIS A 65 -18.31 -3.01 0.81
C HIS A 65 -19.81 -3.24 0.67
N ASP A 66 -20.20 -4.40 0.12
CA ASP A 66 -21.58 -4.70 -0.25
C ASP A 66 -22.52 -4.76 0.96
N GLN A 67 -22.05 -5.24 2.12
CA GLN A 67 -22.90 -5.44 3.31
C GLN A 67 -22.99 -4.21 4.20
N THR A 68 -21.89 -3.47 4.39
CA THR A 68 -21.82 -2.35 5.34
C THR A 68 -21.84 -0.98 4.67
N GLY A 69 -21.67 -0.92 3.35
CA GLY A 69 -21.52 0.34 2.62
C GLY A 69 -20.18 1.05 2.87
N ALA A 70 -19.25 0.43 3.60
CA ALA A 70 -17.94 1.01 3.88
C ALA A 70 -17.20 1.37 2.58
N GLN A 71 -16.66 2.58 2.54
CA GLN A 71 -15.88 3.07 1.41
C GLN A 71 -14.42 2.66 1.57
N TYR A 72 -13.80 2.23 0.48
CA TYR A 72 -12.41 1.80 0.45
C TYR A 72 -11.69 2.48 -0.71
N LEU A 73 -10.54 3.08 -0.44
CA LEU A 73 -9.67 3.67 -1.45
C LEU A 73 -8.32 2.95 -1.42
N HIS A 74 -7.96 2.30 -2.52
CA HIS A 74 -6.65 1.72 -2.71
C HIS A 74 -5.82 2.59 -3.64
N ALA A 75 -4.69 3.10 -3.17
CA ALA A 75 -3.72 3.84 -3.99
C ALA A 75 -2.59 2.89 -4.38
N ALA A 76 -2.67 2.32 -5.58
CA ALA A 76 -1.69 1.38 -6.10
C ALA A 76 -0.46 2.12 -6.64
N ARG A 77 0.70 1.87 -6.04
CA ARG A 77 1.99 2.44 -6.44
C ARG A 77 3.09 1.40 -6.22
N ASP A 78 4.14 1.45 -7.03
CA ASP A 78 5.34 0.63 -6.83
C ASP A 78 6.22 1.26 -5.73
N ASP A 79 5.73 1.23 -4.49
CA ASP A 79 6.44 1.65 -3.29
C ASP A 79 6.48 0.49 -2.29
N SER A 80 7.63 0.23 -1.68
CA SER A 80 7.77 -0.80 -0.65
C SER A 80 7.15 -0.37 0.68
N ASN A 81 7.08 0.94 0.96
CA ASN A 81 6.51 1.46 2.19
C ASN A 81 4.98 1.53 2.09
N ASN A 82 4.31 0.50 2.58
CA ASN A 82 2.87 0.38 2.47
C ASN A 82 2.17 1.06 3.65
N LEU A 83 1.04 1.71 3.37
CA LEU A 83 0.24 2.37 4.40
C LEU A 83 -1.20 1.87 4.36
N PHE A 84 -1.74 1.65 5.55
CA PHE A 84 -3.14 1.38 5.81
C PHE A 84 -3.69 2.44 6.76
N SER A 85 -4.91 2.91 6.51
CA SER A 85 -5.61 3.79 7.44
C SER A 85 -7.10 3.51 7.44
N VAL A 86 -7.73 3.82 8.56
CA VAL A 86 -9.18 3.80 8.72
C VAL A 86 -9.62 5.12 9.35
N GLN A 87 -10.67 5.71 8.78
CA GLN A 87 -11.21 6.99 9.22
C GLN A 87 -12.67 6.82 9.63
N PHE A 88 -13.00 7.34 10.82
CA PHE A 88 -14.35 7.42 11.32
C PHE A 88 -14.79 8.88 11.39
N ARG A 89 -15.97 9.16 10.84
CA ARG A 89 -16.66 10.44 11.03
C ARG A 89 -17.14 10.52 12.49
N THR A 90 -16.64 11.50 13.23
CA THR A 90 -17.00 11.73 14.64
C THR A 90 -17.47 13.17 14.82
N THR A 91 -18.77 13.40 14.99
CA THR A 91 -19.32 14.73 15.28
C THR A 91 -19.45 14.92 16.79
N PRO A 92 -18.49 15.56 17.49
CA PRO A 92 -18.68 15.88 18.90
C PRO A 92 -19.80 16.92 19.04
N MET A 93 -20.68 16.71 20.02
CA MET A 93 -21.77 17.63 20.36
C MET A 93 -21.40 18.58 21.50
N ASP A 94 -20.28 18.32 22.17
CA ASP A 94 -19.78 19.05 23.32
C ASP A 94 -18.24 19.14 23.30
N SER A 95 -17.69 19.93 24.22
CA SER A 95 -16.23 20.13 24.36
C SER A 95 -15.59 19.14 25.35
N THR A 96 -16.22 17.99 25.60
CA THR A 96 -15.68 16.98 26.54
C THR A 96 -14.46 16.25 26.00
N GLY A 97 -14.21 16.31 24.70
CA GLY A 97 -13.10 15.61 24.05
C GLY A 97 -13.34 14.11 23.88
N VAL A 98 -14.60 13.63 23.93
CA VAL A 98 -14.95 12.21 23.77
C VAL A 98 -14.28 11.54 22.55
N PRO A 99 -14.21 12.13 21.35
CA PRO A 99 -13.52 11.50 20.21
C PRO A 99 -12.03 11.27 20.48
N HIS A 100 -11.36 12.23 21.12
CA HIS A 100 -9.95 12.14 21.51
C HIS A 100 -9.75 11.03 22.55
N ILE A 101 -10.60 10.98 23.58
CA ILE A 101 -10.53 9.94 24.60
C ILE A 101 -10.76 8.56 23.98
N LEU A 102 -11.70 8.45 23.05
CA LEU A 102 -12.01 7.21 22.35
C LEU A 102 -10.81 6.73 21.52
N GLU A 103 -10.13 7.64 20.81
CA GLU A 103 -8.91 7.34 20.04
C GLU A 103 -7.86 6.60 20.91
N HIS A 104 -7.55 7.11 22.10
CA HIS A 104 -6.61 6.44 23.00
C HIS A 104 -7.17 5.11 23.56
N THR A 105 -8.45 5.10 23.93
CA THR A 105 -9.05 3.95 24.63
C THR A 105 -9.17 2.72 23.73
N VAL A 106 -9.47 2.89 22.43
CA VAL A 106 -9.55 1.76 21.50
C VAL A 106 -8.21 1.10 21.22
N LEU A 107 -7.10 1.78 21.53
CA LEU A 107 -5.74 1.25 21.41
C LEU A 107 -5.27 0.47 22.65
N CYS A 108 -6.06 0.50 23.74
CA CYS A 108 -5.73 -0.17 25.01
C CYS A 108 -6.15 -1.64 25.07
N GLY A 109 -6.93 -2.15 24.12
CA GLY A 109 -7.35 -3.55 24.07
C GLY A 109 -8.44 -3.81 23.02
N SER A 110 -8.61 -5.08 22.63
CA SER A 110 -9.74 -5.50 21.79
C SER A 110 -10.24 -6.88 22.21
N GLN A 111 -11.42 -7.30 21.74
CA GLN A 111 -11.93 -8.64 22.03
C GLN A 111 -10.98 -9.76 21.57
N LYS A 112 -10.33 -9.58 20.41
CA LYS A 112 -9.36 -10.56 19.87
C LYS A 112 -8.00 -10.48 20.56
N TYR A 113 -7.59 -9.29 20.99
CA TYR A 113 -6.35 -9.05 21.71
C TYR A 113 -6.64 -8.41 23.07
N PRO A 114 -7.09 -9.19 24.06
CA PRO A 114 -7.52 -8.69 25.38
C PRO A 114 -6.33 -8.41 26.31
N CYS A 115 -5.15 -8.12 25.75
CA CYS A 115 -4.00 -7.73 26.53
C CYS A 115 -3.98 -6.21 26.70
N ARG A 116 -3.41 -5.74 27.81
CA ARG A 116 -3.25 -4.30 28.05
C ARG A 116 -2.29 -3.69 27.03
N ASP A 117 -2.70 -2.55 26.47
CA ASP A 117 -1.92 -1.68 25.58
C ASP A 117 -1.29 -2.42 24.37
N PRO A 118 -2.09 -3.11 23.54
CA PRO A 118 -1.61 -3.88 22.39
C PRO A 118 -0.90 -2.99 21.37
N PHE A 119 -1.38 -1.76 21.15
CA PHE A 119 -0.79 -0.82 20.21
C PHE A 119 0.66 -0.47 20.56
N PHE A 120 0.92 -0.10 21.82
CA PHE A 120 2.27 0.19 22.28
C PHE A 120 3.17 -1.05 22.26
N LYS A 121 2.63 -2.22 22.58
CA LYS A 121 3.36 -3.49 22.44
C LYS A 121 3.70 -3.85 21.00
N MET A 122 3.00 -3.31 20.01
CA MET A 122 3.28 -3.54 18.59
C MET A 122 4.43 -2.66 18.07
N LEU A 123 4.67 -1.47 18.67
CA LEU A 123 5.78 -0.60 18.29
C LEU A 123 7.13 -1.33 18.36
N ASN A 124 7.33 -2.14 19.40
CA ASN A 124 8.59 -2.89 19.59
C ASN A 124 8.59 -4.28 18.93
N ARG A 125 7.47 -4.70 18.31
CA ARG A 125 7.30 -6.04 17.73
C ARG A 125 7.01 -6.02 16.23
N SER A 126 7.10 -4.85 15.60
CA SER A 126 6.92 -4.68 14.17
C SER A 126 8.09 -3.90 13.58
N LEU A 127 8.30 -4.06 12.28
CA LEU A 127 9.25 -3.24 11.51
C LEU A 127 8.54 -2.04 10.88
N SER A 128 7.40 -1.60 11.43
CA SER A 128 6.61 -0.50 10.88
C SER A 128 7.45 0.76 10.72
N THR A 129 7.34 1.43 9.57
CA THR A 129 7.93 2.77 9.36
C THR A 129 7.18 3.85 10.12
N PHE A 130 5.87 3.67 10.33
CA PHE A 130 5.01 4.62 11.02
C PHE A 130 3.79 3.91 11.61
N MET A 131 3.40 4.25 12.84
CA MET A 131 2.19 3.73 13.47
C MET A 131 1.65 4.79 14.43
N ASN A 132 0.45 5.30 14.16
CA ASN A 132 -0.13 6.41 14.94
C ASN A 132 -1.66 6.49 14.83
N ALA A 133 -2.28 7.28 15.70
CA ALA A 133 -3.67 7.69 15.60
C ALA A 133 -3.78 9.20 15.80
N PHE A 134 -4.79 9.81 15.19
CA PHE A 134 -5.05 11.24 15.29
C PHE A 134 -6.54 11.54 15.31
N THR A 135 -6.92 12.52 16.13
CA THR A 135 -8.24 13.13 16.13
C THR A 135 -8.12 14.51 15.47
N GLY A 136 -8.60 14.61 14.23
CA GLY A 136 -8.65 15.88 13.50
C GLY A 136 -9.91 16.67 13.83
N THR A 137 -9.76 17.95 14.16
CA THR A 137 -10.87 18.90 14.32
C THR A 137 -10.90 19.83 13.12
N GLU A 138 -11.92 19.70 12.27
CA GLU A 138 -12.17 20.65 11.19
C GLU A 138 -13.04 21.82 11.70
N PRO A 139 -12.80 23.07 11.27
CA PRO A 139 -13.63 24.23 11.61
C PRO A 139 -15.08 24.16 11.10
N SER A 140 -15.40 23.21 10.23
CA SER A 140 -16.75 22.92 9.73
C SER A 140 -16.98 21.39 9.77
N PRO A 141 -18.22 20.88 9.93
CA PRO A 141 -18.43 19.53 10.44
C PRO A 141 -17.99 18.48 9.42
N PRO A 142 -17.44 17.32 9.83
CA PRO A 142 -17.28 16.75 11.18
C PRO A 142 -15.80 16.56 11.60
N SER A 143 -15.50 16.51 12.90
CA SER A 143 -14.21 15.97 13.36
C SER A 143 -14.04 14.52 12.89
N SER A 144 -12.81 14.08 12.67
CA SER A 144 -12.57 12.70 12.25
C SER A 144 -11.47 12.07 13.08
N VAL A 145 -11.75 10.90 13.64
CA VAL A 145 -10.72 10.03 14.21
C VAL A 145 -10.16 9.20 13.07
N VAL A 146 -8.87 9.34 12.82
CA VAL A 146 -8.13 8.60 11.79
C VAL A 146 -7.03 7.80 12.46
N VAL A 147 -7.02 6.49 12.23
CA VAL A 147 -5.96 5.61 12.71
C VAL A 147 -5.11 5.18 11.53
N PHE A 148 -3.79 5.36 11.65
CA PHE A 148 -2.79 5.08 10.62
C PHE A 148 -1.86 3.95 11.05
N PHE A 149 -1.70 2.97 10.17
CA PHE A 149 -0.75 1.86 10.32
C PHE A 149 0.08 1.76 9.04
N SER A 150 1.37 2.05 9.12
CA SER A 150 2.31 1.81 8.02
C SER A 150 3.07 0.51 8.28
N LEU A 151 3.09 -0.35 7.27
CA LEU A 151 3.84 -1.60 7.27
C LEU A 151 5.04 -1.40 6.34
N ALA A 152 6.25 -1.66 6.87
CA ALA A 152 7.46 -1.73 6.04
C ALA A 152 7.51 -3.02 5.23
#